data_AF-A0A3N5Q642-F1
#
_entry.id   AF-A0A3N5Q642-F1
#
_cell.length_a   1.000
_cell.length_b   1.000
_cell.length_c   1.000
_cell.angle_alpha   90.00
_cell.angle_beta   90.00
_cell.angle_gamma   90.00
#
_symmetry.space_group_name_H-M   'P 1'
#
loop_
_entity.id
_entity.type
_entity.pdbx_description
1 polymer ?
#
loop_
_entity_poly.entity_id
_entity_poly.type
_entity_poly.pdbx_seq_one_letter_code
_entity_poly.pdbx_strand_id
1 'polypeptide(L)'
;MTVHAGRPTTPQDKSRELQRKLYLAAKRNRNRRFHALYDRIFRPDILRQAWEEVRRNGGSAGEDGVTIVDVEREGVEQFLCQIEQDLKAGSYRPRPVLRVYIPKADGRQRPIGIPTVYDRVVQQACKLVIEPIFEANFCNNSYGFRPKRSAQQAVSEVKKALITGWWVVDADIQSYFDTIDQTMLMSLLKRRISDRRVLKLIRLWLEAGVLEDGVRNATEIGSPQGGLCKALHNPPYAKKVIMQSK
;
A
#
# COMPACT_ATOMS: atom_id res chain seq x y z
N MET A 1 35.54 -32.36 4.88
CA MET A 1 34.11 -32.04 5.04
C MET A 1 34.01 -30.64 5.61
N THR A 2 33.83 -29.63 4.77
CA THR A 2 33.72 -28.24 5.22
C THR A 2 32.23 -27.91 5.31
N VAL A 3 31.70 -27.98 6.52
CA VAL A 3 30.33 -27.54 6.83
C VAL A 3 30.28 -26.02 6.68
N HIS A 4 29.69 -25.54 5.59
CA HIS A 4 29.31 -24.14 5.45
C HIS A 4 28.16 -23.85 6.41
N ALA A 5 28.48 -23.30 7.59
CA ALA A 5 27.48 -22.71 8.48
C ALA A 5 26.75 -21.60 7.72
N GLY A 6 25.47 -21.83 7.39
CA GLY A 6 24.62 -20.86 6.72
C GLY A 6 24.52 -19.59 7.57
N ARG A 7 24.75 -18.43 6.94
CA ARG A 7 24.58 -17.12 7.57
C ARG A 7 23.19 -17.05 8.23
N PRO A 8 23.07 -16.58 9.49
CA PRO A 8 21.77 -16.50 10.14
C PRO A 8 20.84 -15.60 9.31
N THR A 9 19.72 -16.15 8.86
CA THR A 9 18.73 -15.42 8.06
C THR A 9 18.13 -14.31 8.91
N THR A 10 18.25 -13.06 8.45
CA THR A 10 17.62 -11.92 9.11
C THR A 10 16.09 -12.01 8.98
N PRO A 11 15.31 -11.33 9.83
CA PRO A 11 13.85 -11.22 9.63
C PRO A 11 13.47 -10.76 8.21
N GLN A 12 14.27 -9.86 7.63
CA GLN A 12 14.09 -9.37 6.27
C GLN A 12 14.34 -10.45 5.20
N ASP A 13 15.13 -11.47 5.49
CA ASP A 13 15.35 -12.60 4.57
C ASP A 13 14.13 -13.54 4.57
N LYS A 14 13.53 -13.78 5.74
CA LYS A 14 12.34 -14.65 5.88
C LYS A 14 11.08 -14.05 5.24
N SER A 15 10.91 -12.74 5.34
CA SER A 15 9.80 -12.04 4.69
C SER A 15 9.96 -12.06 3.17
N ARG A 16 11.17 -11.79 2.66
CA ARG A 16 11.49 -11.88 1.22
C ARG A 16 11.31 -13.28 0.67
N GLU A 17 11.68 -14.31 1.43
CA GLU A 17 11.47 -15.70 1.03
C GLU A 17 9.97 -16.03 0.87
N LEU A 18 9.13 -15.58 1.81
CA LEU A 18 7.68 -15.70 1.68
C LEU A 18 7.17 -15.01 0.41
N GLN A 19 7.59 -13.76 0.17
CA GLN A 19 7.17 -12.99 -0.99
C GLN A 19 7.57 -13.68 -2.30
N ARG A 20 8.80 -14.21 -2.38
CA ARG A 20 9.29 -14.97 -3.53
C ARG A 20 8.46 -16.23 -3.77
N LYS A 21 8.16 -17.00 -2.72
CA LYS A 21 7.32 -18.20 -2.82
C LYS A 21 5.92 -17.88 -3.35
N LEU A 22 5.29 -16.82 -2.83
CA LEU A 22 3.97 -16.36 -3.28
C LEU A 22 3.99 -15.92 -4.74
N TYR A 23 4.99 -15.12 -5.13
CA TYR A 23 5.18 -14.67 -6.52
C TYR A 23 5.34 -15.85 -7.48
N LEU A 24 6.25 -16.79 -7.18
CA LEU A 24 6.51 -17.95 -8.06
C LEU A 24 5.28 -18.85 -8.18
N ALA A 25 4.55 -19.07 -7.08
CA ALA A 25 3.30 -19.81 -7.08
C ALA A 25 2.23 -19.13 -7.96
N ALA A 26 2.11 -17.81 -7.88
CA ALA A 26 1.18 -17.01 -8.67
C ALA A 26 1.56 -16.98 -10.16
N LYS A 27 2.87 -16.96 -10.45
CA LYS A 27 3.39 -16.98 -11.82
C LYS A 27 3.15 -18.32 -12.50
N ARG A 28 3.33 -19.44 -11.77
CA ARG A 28 3.12 -20.80 -12.28
C ARG A 28 1.66 -21.08 -12.61
N ASN A 29 0.71 -20.50 -11.87
CA ASN A 29 -0.71 -20.66 -12.15
C ASN A 29 -1.47 -19.32 -11.97
N ARG A 30 -1.85 -18.72 -13.10
CA ARG A 30 -2.53 -17.42 -13.17
C ARG A 30 -3.94 -17.42 -12.56
N ASN A 31 -4.55 -18.59 -12.36
CA ASN A 31 -5.88 -18.73 -11.79
C ASN A 31 -5.85 -19.26 -10.34
N ARG A 32 -4.66 -19.45 -9.76
CA ARG A 32 -4.52 -19.93 -8.38
C ARG A 32 -5.14 -18.92 -7.41
N ARG A 33 -6.01 -19.43 -6.55
CA ARG A 33 -6.56 -18.72 -5.40
C ARG A 33 -5.75 -19.04 -4.15
N PHE A 34 -5.34 -18.00 -3.43
CA PHE A 34 -4.50 -18.10 -2.25
C PHE A 34 -5.36 -18.09 -0.99
N HIS A 35 -5.13 -19.06 -0.11
CA HIS A 35 -5.75 -19.21 1.20
C HIS A 35 -4.68 -19.11 2.29
N ALA A 36 -5.10 -19.03 3.56
CA ALA A 36 -4.22 -18.98 4.72
C ALA A 36 -3.12 -17.88 4.62
N LEU A 37 -3.53 -16.70 4.16
CA LEU A 37 -2.68 -15.52 4.05
C LEU A 37 -2.73 -14.67 5.32
N TYR A 38 -3.85 -14.66 6.04
CA TYR A 38 -4.05 -13.81 7.21
C TYR A 38 -3.00 -14.08 8.30
N ASP A 39 -2.68 -15.34 8.56
CA ASP A 39 -1.66 -15.73 9.55
C ASP A 39 -0.24 -15.32 9.15
N ARG A 40 -0.03 -14.91 7.89
CA ARG A 40 1.23 -14.35 7.42
C ARG A 40 1.36 -12.86 7.69
N ILE A 41 0.24 -12.15 7.83
CA ILE A 41 0.21 -10.69 8.03
C ILE A 41 0.79 -10.33 9.39
N PHE A 42 0.42 -11.06 10.44
CA PHE A 42 0.88 -10.79 11.80
C PHE A 42 2.16 -11.54 12.19
N ARG A 43 2.91 -12.11 11.22
CA ARG A 43 4.21 -12.69 11.54
C ARG A 43 5.17 -11.60 12.04
N PRO A 44 5.97 -11.86 13.10
CA PRO A 44 6.92 -10.87 13.62
C PRO A 44 7.88 -10.30 12.57
N ASP A 45 8.34 -11.12 11.63
CA ASP A 45 9.24 -10.67 10.55
C ASP A 45 8.54 -9.77 9.52
N ILE A 46 7.24 -10.01 9.28
CA ILE A 46 6.43 -9.18 8.37
C ILE A 46 6.06 -7.86 9.03
N LEU A 47 5.64 -7.89 10.30
CA LEU A 47 5.31 -6.68 11.06
C LEU A 47 6.53 -5.76 11.22
N ARG A 48 7.72 -6.33 11.49
CA ARG A 48 8.96 -5.56 11.55
C ARG A 48 9.30 -4.90 10.21
N GLN A 49 9.22 -5.64 9.10
CA GLN A 49 9.45 -5.04 7.79
C GLN A 49 8.40 -3.97 7.48
N ALA A 50 7.14 -4.19 7.82
CA ALA A 50 6.07 -3.23 7.62
C ALA A 50 6.34 -1.92 8.39
N TRP A 51 6.77 -2.03 9.65
CA TRP A 51 7.21 -0.89 10.45
C TRP A 51 8.37 -0.15 9.81
N GLU A 52 9.44 -0.84 9.39
CA GLU A 52 10.58 -0.19 8.74
C GLU A 52 10.18 0.57 7.47
N GLU A 53 9.22 0.05 6.70
CA GLU A 53 8.68 0.73 5.54
C GLU A 53 7.84 1.96 5.92
N VAL A 54 6.95 1.86 6.92
CA VAL A 54 6.16 2.99 7.43
C VAL A 54 7.07 4.08 8.00
N ARG A 55 8.07 3.70 8.81
CA ARG A 55 9.07 4.59 9.38
C ARG A 55 9.85 5.35 8.31
N ARG A 56 10.37 4.63 7.29
CA ARG A 56 11.12 5.24 6.17
C ARG A 56 10.24 6.19 5.35
N ASN A 57 8.97 5.85 5.22
CA ASN A 57 7.99 6.67 4.51
C ASN A 57 7.67 7.95 5.29
N GLY A 58 7.71 7.93 6.61
CA GLY A 58 7.38 9.08 7.45
C GLY A 58 5.88 9.41 7.39
N GLY A 59 5.55 10.68 7.52
CA GLY A 59 4.18 11.20 7.46
C GLY A 59 3.58 11.48 8.84
N SER A 60 2.58 12.35 8.86
CA SER A 60 1.94 12.87 10.07
C SER A 60 1.19 11.81 10.87
N ALA A 61 0.84 12.15 12.10
CA ALA A 61 -0.08 11.36 12.92
C ALA A 61 -1.47 11.26 12.28
N GLY A 62 -2.19 10.19 12.63
CA GLY A 62 -3.60 10.05 12.29
C GLY A 62 -4.49 10.81 13.28
N GLU A 63 -5.75 10.41 13.36
CA GLU A 63 -6.71 11.01 14.29
C GLU A 63 -6.31 10.84 15.77
N ASP A 64 -5.53 9.80 16.07
CA ASP A 64 -5.07 9.46 17.41
C ASP A 64 -3.91 10.32 17.92
N GLY A 65 -3.34 11.18 17.06
CA GLY A 65 -2.22 12.05 17.40
C GLY A 65 -0.88 11.32 17.61
N VAL A 66 -0.84 9.99 17.54
CA VAL A 66 0.38 9.20 17.75
C VAL A 66 1.30 9.31 16.54
N THR A 67 2.51 9.81 16.75
CA THR A 67 3.53 9.94 15.70
C THR A 67 4.46 8.72 15.63
N ILE A 68 5.23 8.62 14.55
CA ILE A 68 6.30 7.62 14.43
C ILE A 68 7.34 7.78 15.56
N VAL A 69 7.62 9.03 15.96
CA VAL A 69 8.59 9.34 17.01
C VAL A 69 8.09 8.88 18.38
N ASP A 70 6.78 9.01 18.64
CA ASP A 70 6.19 8.52 19.89
C ASP A 70 6.32 6.99 19.99
N VAL A 71 6.03 6.27 18.91
CA VAL A 71 6.21 4.80 18.86
C VAL A 71 7.67 4.39 19.04
N GLU A 72 8.62 5.13 18.45
CA GLU A 72 10.05 4.89 18.66
C GLU A 72 10.47 5.11 20.12
N ARG A 73 9.91 6.14 20.78
CA ARG A 73 10.18 6.48 22.18
C ARG A 73 9.60 5.45 23.16
N GLU A 74 8.36 5.01 22.92
CA GLU A 74 7.64 4.09 23.81
C GLU A 74 8.08 2.64 23.66
N GLY A 75 8.52 2.26 22.45
CA GLY A 75 9.09 0.94 22.19
C GLY A 75 8.42 0.23 21.02
N VAL A 76 9.17 0.15 19.91
CA VAL A 76 8.73 -0.50 18.67
C VAL A 76 8.33 -1.96 18.89
N GLU A 77 9.09 -2.71 19.69
CA GLU A 77 8.80 -4.14 19.91
C GLU A 77 7.47 -4.37 20.61
N GLN A 78 7.18 -3.57 21.64
CA GLN A 78 5.91 -3.65 22.36
C GLN A 78 4.74 -3.27 21.44
N PHE A 79 4.92 -2.22 20.64
CA PHE A 79 3.93 -1.79 19.64
C PHE A 79 3.64 -2.90 18.60
N LEU A 80 4.67 -3.56 18.06
CA LEU A 80 4.47 -4.66 17.11
C LEU A 80 3.87 -5.90 17.76
N CYS A 81 4.23 -6.21 19.00
CA CYS A 81 3.64 -7.28 19.78
C CYS A 81 2.14 -7.05 20.01
N GLN A 82 1.74 -5.80 20.31
CA GLN A 82 0.34 -5.42 20.45
C GLN A 82 -0.43 -5.64 19.14
N ILE A 83 0.13 -5.19 18.00
CA ILE A 83 -0.45 -5.43 16.68
C ILE A 83 -0.62 -6.93 16.39
N GLU A 84 0.39 -7.74 16.70
CA GLU A 84 0.32 -9.19 16.53
C GLU A 84 -0.81 -9.80 17.34
N GLN A 85 -0.89 -9.45 18.63
CA GLN A 85 -1.91 -9.96 19.55
C GLN A 85 -3.32 -9.58 19.08
N ASP A 86 -3.54 -8.34 18.68
CA ASP A 86 -4.85 -7.87 18.24
C ASP A 86 -5.30 -8.51 16.92
N LEU A 87 -4.37 -8.71 15.98
CA LEU A 87 -4.66 -9.40 14.73
C LEU A 87 -4.95 -10.88 14.97
N LYS A 88 -4.20 -11.53 15.87
CA LYS A 88 -4.36 -12.94 16.23
C LYS A 88 -5.68 -13.17 16.96
N ALA A 89 -6.07 -12.25 17.85
CA ALA A 89 -7.36 -12.29 18.57
C ALA A 89 -8.55 -11.87 17.69
N GLY A 90 -8.30 -11.20 16.56
CA GLY A 90 -9.37 -10.65 15.70
C GLY A 90 -10.06 -9.41 16.30
N SER A 91 -9.44 -8.79 17.31
CA SER A 91 -9.90 -7.56 17.97
C SER A 91 -9.59 -6.30 17.16
N TYR A 92 -8.62 -6.35 16.24
CA TYR A 92 -8.25 -5.21 15.40
C TYR A 92 -9.46 -4.58 14.70
N ARG A 93 -9.64 -3.26 14.88
CA ARG A 93 -10.61 -2.43 14.15
C ARG A 93 -9.88 -1.18 13.66
N PRO A 94 -9.94 -0.86 12.35
CA PRO A 94 -9.30 0.34 11.85
C PRO A 94 -9.98 1.58 12.37
N ARG A 95 -9.19 2.63 12.60
CA ARG A 95 -9.70 3.95 12.96
C ARG A 95 -10.09 4.73 11.71
N PRO A 96 -11.00 5.71 11.81
CA PRO A 96 -11.27 6.61 10.69
C PRO A 96 -10.00 7.36 10.32
N VAL A 97 -9.79 7.61 9.02
CA VAL A 97 -8.63 8.39 8.60
C VAL A 97 -8.85 9.88 8.89
N LEU A 98 -7.80 10.60 9.25
CA LEU A 98 -7.87 12.04 9.46
C LEU A 98 -7.90 12.78 8.11
N ARG A 99 -8.90 13.63 7.88
CA ARG A 99 -8.95 14.47 6.68
C ARG A 99 -7.98 15.64 6.79
N VAL A 100 -7.12 15.79 5.77
CA VAL A 100 -6.24 16.94 5.60
C VAL A 100 -6.32 17.43 4.16
N TYR A 101 -6.30 18.74 3.96
CA TYR A 101 -6.35 19.36 2.65
C TYR A 101 -4.96 19.86 2.22
N ILE A 102 -4.50 19.42 1.05
CA ILE A 102 -3.28 19.93 0.43
C ILE A 102 -3.65 20.88 -0.71
N PRO A 103 -3.13 22.12 -0.74
CA PRO A 103 -3.37 23.05 -1.83
C PRO A 103 -2.71 22.55 -3.13
N LYS A 104 -3.44 22.64 -4.24
CA LYS A 104 -2.90 22.46 -5.59
C LYS A 104 -2.48 23.79 -6.19
N ALA A 105 -1.64 23.73 -7.23
CA ALA A 105 -1.19 24.91 -7.97
C ALA A 105 -2.33 25.65 -8.70
N ASP A 106 -3.46 24.99 -8.95
CA ASP A 106 -4.66 25.55 -9.60
C ASP A 106 -5.66 26.17 -8.60
N GLY A 107 -5.28 26.29 -7.32
CA GLY A 107 -6.11 26.86 -6.26
C GLY A 107 -7.13 25.90 -5.65
N ARG A 108 -7.34 24.71 -6.23
CA ARG A 108 -8.20 23.68 -5.62
C ARG A 108 -7.47 22.97 -4.48
N GLN A 109 -8.22 22.33 -3.60
CA GLN A 109 -7.64 21.49 -2.54
C GLN A 109 -7.76 20.00 -2.89
N ARG A 110 -6.74 19.22 -2.52
CA ARG A 110 -6.77 17.77 -2.58
C ARG A 110 -7.06 17.22 -1.19
N PRO A 111 -8.20 16.54 -0.99
CA PRO A 111 -8.48 15.89 0.27
C PRO A 111 -7.61 14.64 0.41
N ILE A 112 -6.91 14.50 1.54
CA ILE A 112 -6.05 13.37 1.90
C ILE A 112 -6.59 12.77 3.20
N GLY A 113 -6.57 11.44 3.29
CA GLY A 113 -6.89 10.71 4.49
C GLY A 113 -5.62 10.14 5.11
N ILE A 114 -5.28 10.57 6.33
CA ILE A 114 -4.10 10.09 7.06
C ILE A 114 -4.54 9.00 8.04
N PRO A 115 -4.19 7.72 7.82
CA PRO A 115 -4.46 6.67 8.80
C PRO A 115 -3.49 6.79 9.99
N THR A 116 -3.88 6.21 11.12
CA THR A 116 -3.00 6.09 12.30
C THR A 116 -1.71 5.33 11.97
N VAL A 117 -0.66 5.51 12.75
CA VAL A 117 0.58 4.72 12.60
C VAL A 117 0.29 3.23 12.72
N TYR A 118 -0.58 2.85 13.67
CA TYR A 118 -1.05 1.48 13.86
C TYR A 118 -1.67 0.92 12.57
N ASP A 119 -2.65 1.63 12.00
CA ASP A 119 -3.33 1.20 10.77
C ASP A 119 -2.38 1.12 9.58
N ARG A 120 -1.44 2.08 9.46
CA ARG A 120 -0.42 2.06 8.40
C ARG A 120 0.45 0.82 8.47
N VAL A 121 0.83 0.36 9.67
CA VAL A 121 1.64 -0.86 9.83
C VAL A 121 0.84 -2.11 9.47
N VAL A 122 -0.41 -2.23 9.92
CA VAL A 122 -1.26 -3.39 9.56
C VAL A 122 -1.52 -3.43 8.06
N GLN A 123 -1.84 -2.28 7.45
CA GLN A 123 -2.00 -2.14 6.01
C GLN A 123 -0.72 -2.55 5.28
N GLN A 124 0.42 -2.00 5.67
CA GLN A 124 1.70 -2.31 5.04
C GLN A 124 2.06 -3.80 5.20
N ALA A 125 1.79 -4.43 6.33
CA ALA A 125 1.98 -5.86 6.53
C ALA A 125 1.10 -6.69 5.59
N CYS A 126 -0.17 -6.32 5.44
CA CYS A 126 -1.08 -6.96 4.48
C CYS A 126 -0.57 -6.81 3.05
N LYS A 127 -0.14 -5.60 2.67
CA LYS A 127 0.47 -5.33 1.36
C LYS A 127 1.66 -6.23 1.09
N LEU A 128 2.59 -6.37 2.04
CA LEU A 128 3.78 -7.22 1.89
C LEU A 128 3.42 -8.68 1.58
N VAL A 129 2.29 -9.17 2.11
CA VAL A 129 1.81 -10.53 1.87
C VAL A 129 1.09 -10.66 0.52
N ILE A 130 0.23 -9.70 0.15
CA ILE A 130 -0.63 -9.86 -1.04
C ILE A 130 0.00 -9.32 -2.33
N GLU A 131 0.85 -8.29 -2.26
CA GLU A 131 1.46 -7.64 -3.43
C GLU A 131 2.19 -8.64 -4.37
N PRO A 132 2.98 -9.61 -3.88
CA PRO A 132 3.66 -10.57 -4.75
C PRO A 132 2.71 -11.42 -5.60
N ILE A 133 1.48 -11.66 -5.12
CA ILE A 133 0.47 -12.45 -5.82
C ILE A 133 -0.05 -11.69 -7.05
N PHE A 134 -0.24 -10.39 -6.92
CA PHE A 134 -0.72 -9.53 -8.01
C PHE A 134 0.41 -9.13 -8.95
N GLU A 135 1.61 -8.84 -8.43
CA GLU A 135 2.82 -8.53 -9.23
C GLU A 135 3.14 -9.58 -10.28
N ALA A 136 2.88 -10.86 -10.00
CA ALA A 136 3.10 -11.95 -10.95
C ALA A 136 2.31 -11.81 -12.26
N ASN A 137 1.21 -11.04 -12.26
CA ASN A 137 0.26 -10.93 -13.36
C ASN A 137 0.02 -9.51 -13.86
N PHE A 138 0.63 -8.50 -13.27
CA PHE A 138 0.56 -7.13 -13.78
C PHE A 138 1.13 -7.03 -15.20
N CYS A 139 0.53 -6.16 -16.00
CA CYS A 139 1.01 -5.85 -17.35
C CYS A 139 2.43 -5.29 -17.30
N ASN A 140 3.27 -5.66 -18.28
CA ASN A 140 4.65 -5.15 -18.35
C ASN A 140 4.71 -3.63 -18.56
N ASN A 141 3.66 -3.05 -19.16
CA ASN A 141 3.54 -1.62 -19.46
C ASN A 141 2.83 -0.85 -18.34
N SER A 142 2.64 -1.48 -17.18
CA SER A 142 2.15 -0.80 -15.97
C SER A 142 3.34 -0.40 -15.10
N TYR A 143 3.50 0.90 -14.81
CA TYR A 143 4.67 1.43 -14.10
C TYR A 143 4.34 2.07 -12.74
N GLY A 144 3.09 2.49 -12.52
CA GLY A 144 2.69 3.21 -11.32
C GLY A 144 2.63 2.32 -10.08
N PHE A 145 3.23 2.79 -8.97
CA PHE A 145 3.16 2.16 -7.64
C PHE A 145 3.67 0.72 -7.53
N ARG A 146 4.49 0.26 -8.49
CA ARG A 146 5.01 -1.12 -8.51
C ARG A 146 6.47 -1.22 -8.06
N PRO A 147 6.86 -2.29 -7.37
CA PRO A 147 8.27 -2.54 -7.05
C PRO A 147 9.14 -2.55 -8.31
N LYS A 148 10.27 -1.82 -8.26
CA LYS A 148 11.28 -1.75 -9.35
C LYS A 148 10.75 -1.18 -10.68
N ARG A 149 9.61 -0.48 -10.67
CA ARG A 149 9.10 0.29 -11.81
C ARG A 149 9.10 1.77 -11.49
N SER A 150 9.33 2.62 -12.50
CA SER A 150 9.39 4.08 -12.31
C SER A 150 8.72 4.85 -13.44
N ALA A 151 8.33 6.10 -13.16
CA ALA A 151 7.79 7.01 -14.16
C ALA A 151 8.79 7.26 -15.31
N GLN A 152 10.09 7.28 -15.01
CA GLN A 152 11.14 7.43 -16.04
C GLN A 152 11.14 6.27 -17.05
N GLN A 153 10.89 5.04 -16.59
CA GLN A 153 10.76 3.89 -17.50
C GLN A 153 9.53 4.03 -18.40
N ALA A 154 8.39 4.50 -17.85
CA ALA A 154 7.18 4.74 -18.63
C ALA A 154 7.42 5.78 -19.74
N VAL A 155 8.04 6.92 -19.38
CA VAL A 155 8.41 7.98 -20.34
C VAL A 155 9.36 7.44 -21.42
N SER A 156 10.32 6.58 -21.06
CA SER A 156 11.25 5.99 -22.02
C SER A 156 10.53 5.12 -23.05
N GLU A 157 9.55 4.30 -22.65
CA GLU A 157 8.78 3.48 -23.59
C GLU A 157 7.89 4.32 -24.50
N VAL A 158 7.24 5.36 -23.97
CA VAL A 158 6.45 6.29 -24.80
C VAL A 158 7.34 6.98 -25.83
N LYS A 159 8.53 7.44 -25.44
CA LYS A 159 9.50 8.05 -26.37
C LYS A 159 9.90 7.11 -27.50
N LYS A 160 10.12 5.82 -27.22
CA LYS A 160 10.41 4.82 -28.26
C LYS A 160 9.26 4.68 -29.25
N ALA A 161 8.02 4.62 -28.76
CA ALA A 161 6.83 4.54 -29.61
C ALA A 161 6.64 5.78 -30.48
N LEU A 162 6.91 6.98 -29.95
CA LEU A 162 6.87 8.22 -30.72
C LEU A 162 7.89 8.22 -31.88
N ILE A 163 9.11 7.74 -31.63
CA ILE A 163 10.17 7.64 -32.66
C ILE A 163 9.76 6.71 -33.80
N THR A 164 9.00 5.65 -33.50
CA THR A 164 8.51 4.69 -34.52
C THR A 164 7.23 5.15 -35.22
N GLY A 165 6.79 6.39 -35.00
CA GLY A 165 5.68 7.02 -35.72
C GLY A 165 4.29 6.78 -35.13
N TRP A 166 4.20 6.34 -33.87
CA TRP A 166 2.91 6.11 -33.21
C TRP A 166 2.35 7.41 -32.64
N TRP A 167 1.02 7.53 -32.70
CA TRP A 167 0.27 8.59 -32.05
C TRP A 167 -0.02 8.23 -30.58
N VAL A 168 -0.04 9.24 -29.71
CA VAL A 168 -0.33 9.08 -28.29
C VAL A 168 -1.74 9.57 -28.00
N VAL A 169 -2.52 8.74 -27.32
CA VAL A 169 -3.79 9.11 -26.72
C VAL A 169 -3.56 9.32 -25.23
N ASP A 170 -3.75 10.57 -24.77
CA ASP A 170 -3.71 10.89 -23.35
C ASP A 170 -5.10 10.69 -22.74
N ALA A 171 -5.17 9.90 -21.68
CA ALA A 171 -6.40 9.57 -20.99
C ALA A 171 -6.13 9.51 -19.49
N ASP A 172 -6.92 10.24 -18.72
CA ASP A 172 -6.86 10.26 -17.25
C ASP A 172 -8.22 9.91 -16.65
N ILE A 173 -8.20 9.23 -15.50
CA ILE A 173 -9.43 8.89 -14.77
C ILE A 173 -9.66 9.95 -13.70
N GLN A 174 -10.70 10.76 -13.90
CA GLN A 174 -11.08 11.79 -12.93
C GLN A 174 -11.44 11.17 -11.58
N SER A 175 -10.87 11.73 -10.49
CA SER A 175 -11.21 11.37 -9.12
C SER A 175 -11.16 9.85 -8.82
N TYR A 176 -10.18 9.15 -9.40
CA TYR A 176 -10.09 7.68 -9.33
C TYR A 176 -10.32 7.12 -7.91
N PHE A 177 -9.61 7.63 -6.91
CA PHE A 177 -9.69 7.10 -5.54
C PHE A 177 -11.02 7.41 -4.83
N ASP A 178 -11.67 8.51 -5.21
CA ASP A 178 -12.93 8.95 -4.59
C ASP A 178 -14.14 8.23 -5.20
N THR A 179 -13.96 7.56 -6.35
CA THR A 179 -15.02 6.92 -7.15
C THR A 179 -14.85 5.40 -7.29
N ILE A 180 -13.88 4.79 -6.61
CA ILE A 180 -13.68 3.33 -6.70
C ILE A 180 -14.92 2.59 -6.18
N ASP A 181 -15.53 1.80 -7.05
CA ASP A 181 -16.55 0.83 -6.67
C ASP A 181 -15.92 -0.26 -5.79
N GLN A 182 -16.25 -0.23 -4.50
CA GLN A 182 -15.74 -1.17 -3.51
C GLN A 182 -16.20 -2.61 -3.79
N THR A 183 -17.40 -2.80 -4.36
CA THR A 183 -17.91 -4.13 -4.76
C THR A 183 -17.07 -4.70 -5.88
N MET A 184 -16.78 -3.90 -6.91
CA MET A 184 -15.92 -4.29 -8.02
C MET A 184 -14.50 -4.60 -7.53
N LEU A 185 -13.89 -3.72 -6.72
CA LEU A 185 -12.57 -3.95 -6.13
C LEU A 185 -12.51 -5.27 -5.35
N MET A 186 -13.49 -5.51 -4.48
CA MET A 186 -13.57 -6.73 -3.69
C MET A 186 -13.80 -7.97 -4.57
N SER A 187 -14.54 -7.86 -5.67
CA SER A 187 -14.70 -8.95 -6.63
C SER A 187 -13.39 -9.31 -7.32
N LEU A 188 -12.59 -8.30 -7.72
CA LEU A 188 -11.28 -8.49 -8.33
C LEU A 188 -10.28 -9.14 -7.36
N LEU A 189 -10.27 -8.70 -6.09
CA LEU A 189 -9.43 -9.31 -5.05
C LEU A 189 -9.81 -10.80 -4.83
N LYS A 190 -11.11 -11.12 -4.79
CA LYS A 190 -11.62 -12.49 -4.60
C LYS A 190 -11.20 -13.48 -5.69
N ARG A 191 -10.87 -12.99 -6.89
CA ARG A 191 -10.36 -13.82 -8.00
C ARG A 191 -9.01 -14.46 -7.65
N ARG A 192 -8.23 -13.83 -6.77
CA ARG A 192 -6.88 -14.30 -6.40
C ARG A 192 -6.74 -14.65 -4.93
N ILE A 193 -7.56 -14.08 -4.06
CA ILE A 193 -7.54 -14.33 -2.63
C ILE A 193 -8.84 -15.03 -2.23
N SER A 194 -8.71 -16.21 -1.63
CA SER A 194 -9.82 -16.96 -1.02
C SER A 194 -9.86 -16.85 0.51
N ASP A 195 -8.81 -16.29 1.13
CA ASP A 195 -8.78 -16.07 2.58
C ASP A 195 -9.80 -15.00 3.00
N ARG A 196 -10.88 -15.42 3.65
CA ARG A 196 -11.98 -14.55 4.08
C ARG A 196 -11.52 -13.51 5.12
N ARG A 197 -10.52 -13.82 5.95
CA ARG A 197 -10.03 -12.90 7.00
C ARG A 197 -9.28 -11.74 6.37
N VAL A 198 -8.46 -11.98 5.34
CA VAL A 198 -7.79 -10.92 4.56
C VAL A 198 -8.81 -10.06 3.83
N LEU A 199 -9.80 -10.67 3.17
CA LEU A 199 -10.86 -9.91 2.48
C LEU A 199 -11.68 -9.07 3.46
N LYS A 200 -11.98 -9.59 4.65
CA LYS A 200 -12.66 -8.84 5.71
C LYS A 200 -11.80 -7.65 6.18
N LEU A 201 -10.50 -7.86 6.37
CA LEU A 201 -9.57 -6.81 6.78
C LEU A 201 -9.53 -5.65 5.77
N ILE A 202 -9.45 -5.97 4.46
CA ILE A 202 -9.48 -4.96 3.41
C ILE A 202 -10.81 -4.19 3.40
N ARG A 203 -11.92 -4.91 3.55
CA ARG A 203 -13.24 -4.30 3.64
C ARG A 203 -13.35 -3.33 4.83
N LEU A 204 -12.86 -3.72 6.00
CA LEU A 204 -12.86 -2.85 7.18
C LEU A 204 -12.12 -1.53 6.92
N TRP A 205 -11.03 -1.53 6.14
CA TRP A 205 -10.34 -0.28 5.78
C TRP A 205 -11.14 0.61 4.82
N LEU A 206 -11.83 0.00 3.87
CA LEU A 206 -12.69 0.73 2.93
C LEU A 206 -13.89 1.38 3.64
N GLU A 207 -14.37 0.74 4.72
CA GLU A 207 -15.53 1.17 5.51
C GLU A 207 -15.15 2.01 6.75
N ALA A 208 -13.86 2.21 7.05
CA ALA A 208 -13.39 2.81 8.31
C ALA A 208 -13.91 4.24 8.55
N GLY A 209 -14.24 4.95 7.47
CA GLY A 209 -14.72 6.33 7.51
C GLY A 209 -13.59 7.34 7.48
N VAL A 210 -13.98 8.61 7.49
CA VAL A 210 -13.09 9.77 7.54
C VAL A 210 -13.50 10.64 8.73
N LEU A 211 -12.53 11.12 9.50
CA LEU A 211 -12.73 12.13 10.53
C LEU A 211 -12.38 13.51 9.95
N GLU A 212 -13.33 14.42 9.97
CA GLU A 212 -13.20 15.78 9.43
C GLU A 212 -13.89 16.76 10.39
N ASP A 213 -13.15 17.77 10.86
CA ASP A 213 -13.62 18.77 11.83
C ASP A 213 -14.28 18.17 13.09
N GLY A 214 -13.74 17.05 13.57
CA GLY A 214 -14.26 16.32 14.73
C GLY A 214 -15.53 15.51 14.46
N VAL A 215 -16.05 15.55 13.23
CA VAL A 215 -17.22 14.79 12.80
C VAL A 215 -16.78 13.55 12.03
N ARG A 216 -17.30 12.39 12.41
CA ARG A 216 -17.05 11.13 11.72
C ARG A 216 -18.02 10.97 10.56
N ASN A 217 -17.49 10.95 9.34
CA ASN A 217 -18.23 10.72 8.13
C ASN A 217 -18.02 9.28 7.64
N ALA A 218 -19.11 8.59 7.28
CA ALA A 218 -19.03 7.28 6.65
C ALA A 218 -18.41 7.40 5.24
N THR A 219 -17.61 6.42 4.84
CA THR A 219 -17.10 6.34 3.45
C THR A 219 -18.02 5.42 2.66
N GLU A 220 -19.04 6.00 2.02
CA GLU A 220 -19.98 5.23 1.19
C GLU A 220 -19.39 4.88 -0.19
N ILE A 221 -18.47 5.70 -0.72
CA ILE A 221 -17.84 5.53 -2.04
C ILE A 221 -16.35 5.92 -1.95
N GLY A 222 -15.49 5.18 -2.66
CA GLY A 222 -14.05 5.44 -2.74
C GLY A 222 -13.21 4.70 -1.70
N SER A 223 -11.90 5.00 -1.71
CA SER A 223 -10.92 4.56 -0.72
C SER A 223 -10.23 5.80 -0.16
N PRO A 224 -10.03 5.91 1.17
CA PRO A 224 -9.37 7.09 1.70
C PRO A 224 -7.95 7.23 1.14
N GLN A 225 -7.67 8.39 0.52
CA GLN A 225 -6.39 8.67 -0.13
C GLN A 225 -5.29 8.74 0.93
N GLY A 226 -4.55 7.63 1.11
CA GLY A 226 -3.47 7.49 2.09
C GLY A 226 -3.34 6.10 2.70
N GLY A 227 -4.33 5.22 2.51
CA GLY A 227 -4.24 3.80 2.85
C GLY A 227 -3.72 2.93 1.70
N LEU A 228 -2.81 1.98 2.00
CA LEU A 228 -2.18 0.94 1.14
C LEU A 228 -1.51 1.36 -0.20
N CYS A 229 -1.91 2.46 -0.82
CA CYS A 229 -1.33 3.00 -2.03
C CYS A 229 -0.39 4.16 -1.69
N LYS A 230 0.89 4.01 -2.05
CA LYS A 230 1.93 5.03 -1.89
C LYS A 230 1.48 6.34 -2.56
N ALA A 231 1.05 7.31 -1.78
CA ALA A 231 1.08 8.72 -2.16
C ALA A 231 1.78 9.51 -1.04
N LEU A 232 3.06 9.21 -0.83
CA LEU A 232 3.92 10.10 -0.06
C LEU A 232 4.18 11.35 -0.88
N HIS A 233 3.49 12.43 -0.53
CA HIS A 233 3.87 13.77 -0.92
C HIS A 233 4.90 14.26 0.09
N ASN A 234 6.18 14.13 -0.26
CA ASN A 234 7.21 15.03 0.25
C ASN A 234 7.74 15.78 -0.98
N PRO A 235 7.59 17.11 -1.10
CA PRO A 235 7.97 17.83 -2.32
C PRO A 235 9.44 18.28 -2.27
N PRO A 236 10.33 17.69 -3.10
CA PRO A 236 11.44 18.45 -3.66
C PRO A 236 11.30 18.65 -5.18
N TYR A 237 10.19 18.22 -5.79
CA TYR A 237 9.97 18.35 -7.24
C TYR A 237 9.06 19.53 -7.60
N ALA A 238 9.28 20.68 -6.97
CA ALA A 238 9.00 21.95 -7.63
C ALA A 238 10.14 22.24 -8.62
N LYS A 239 10.22 21.46 -9.71
CA LYS A 239 10.97 21.87 -10.90
C LYS A 239 10.00 21.91 -12.07
N LYS A 240 9.56 23.13 -12.38
CA LYS A 240 9.05 23.56 -13.68
C LYS A 240 9.85 22.85 -14.78
N VAL A 241 9.18 22.03 -15.58
CA VAL A 241 9.53 21.87 -16.99
C VAL A 241 8.28 22.22 -17.76
N ILE A 242 8.17 23.51 -18.06
CA ILE A 242 7.29 24.01 -19.10
C ILE A 242 7.98 23.62 -20.42
N MET A 243 7.40 22.69 -21.17
CA MET A 243 7.64 22.62 -22.62
C MET A 243 6.36 23.13 -23.28
N GLN A 244 6.36 24.42 -23.61
CA GLN A 244 5.45 24.95 -24.62
C GLN A 244 6.02 24.61 -25.99
N SER A 245 5.23 23.91 -26.80
CA SER A 245 5.42 23.77 -28.22
C SER A 245 5.00 25.07 -28.91
N LYS A 246 5.89 25.66 -29.71
CA LYS A 246 5.51 26.38 -30.93
C LYS A 246 5.89 25.51 -32.10
#